data_AF-A0A0F9JVK9-F1
#
_entry.id   AF-A0A0F9JVK9-F1
#
_cell.length_a   1.000
_cell.length_b   1.000
_cell.length_c   1.000
_cell.angle_alpha   90.00
_cell.angle_beta   90.00
_cell.angle_gamma   90.00
#
_symmetry.space_group_name_H-M   'P 1'
#
loop_
_entity.id
_entity.type
_entity.pdbx_description
1 polymer ?
#
loop_
_entity_poly.entity_id
_entity_poly.type
_entity_poly.pdbx_seq_one_letter_code
_entity_poly.pdbx_strand_id
1 'polypeptide(L)'
;MKDLITLRTSKEVDEFVYNLWRTDLFRNSHREKDGYINKLIAKFSEVPRFFYTMTSEAERSHFTTWFNVIALRPEYENDAISDLYYLHEITHAATMYFDPTLSWQDWYRKTMQNEMEASLESEAFAYLELPGLRKLSFDHEIWLDRFWTDPECLTLTAMLKERLTYERKKATQSPSIDDFIELQIANYAAQNIEWSRIWAKNWRLIERHMLEFLSLAEHDIEEAICLQLMFLNEHMLFLRIPFEKEANAFYELYKENGAKFGNKIIEGPNS
;
A
#
# COMPACT_ATOMS: atom_id res chain seq x y z
N MET A 1 2.24 9.41 15.30
CA MET A 1 3.50 8.99 14.69
C MET A 1 4.64 9.35 15.62
N LYS A 2 5.69 8.53 15.68
CA LYS A 2 6.94 8.85 16.36
C LYS A 2 8.12 8.36 15.53
N ASP A 3 9.32 8.79 15.90
CA ASP A 3 10.57 8.31 15.29
C ASP A 3 10.53 8.46 13.76
N LEU A 4 10.19 9.67 13.29
CA LEU A 4 10.11 9.98 11.86
C LEU A 4 11.52 9.88 11.25
N ILE A 5 11.65 8.98 10.29
CA ILE A 5 12.87 8.73 9.52
C ILE A 5 12.71 9.47 8.21
N THR A 6 13.68 10.32 7.88
CA THR A 6 13.76 11.04 6.61
C THR A 6 14.91 10.50 5.79
N LEU A 7 14.59 9.97 4.62
CA LEU A 7 15.55 9.44 3.65
C LEU A 7 15.63 10.44 2.50
N ARG A 8 16.80 11.04 2.33
CA ARG A 8 17.04 12.23 1.52
C ARG A 8 17.43 11.88 0.09
N THR A 9 18.22 10.84 -0.06
CA THR A 9 18.79 10.45 -1.35
C THR A 9 18.27 9.09 -1.81
N SER A 10 18.29 8.85 -3.12
CA SER A 10 17.96 7.54 -3.69
C SER A 10 18.75 6.39 -3.03
N LYS A 11 20.04 6.63 -2.71
CA LYS A 11 20.88 5.65 -2.01
C LYS A 11 20.38 5.36 -0.58
N GLU A 12 20.02 6.39 0.18
CA GLU A 12 19.47 6.19 1.53
C GLU A 12 18.13 5.43 1.47
N VAL A 13 17.29 5.72 0.47
CA VAL A 13 16.04 5.00 0.24
C VAL A 13 16.30 3.53 -0.12
N ASP A 14 17.18 3.25 -1.09
CA ASP A 14 17.57 1.89 -1.49
C ASP A 14 18.08 1.07 -0.29
N GLU A 15 19.05 1.61 0.46
CA GLU A 15 19.66 0.93 1.59
C GLU A 15 18.65 0.70 2.72
N PHE A 16 17.81 1.67 3.03
CA PHE A 16 16.78 1.52 4.06
C PHE A 16 15.76 0.46 3.67
N VAL A 17 15.20 0.52 2.46
CA VAL A 17 14.20 -0.44 1.98
C VAL A 17 14.79 -1.84 1.88
N TYR A 18 16.04 -1.98 1.43
CA TYR A 18 16.73 -3.28 1.44
C TYR A 18 16.76 -3.92 2.82
N ASN A 19 16.97 -3.11 3.86
CA ASN A 19 17.00 -3.56 5.25
C ASN A 19 15.60 -3.79 5.85
N LEU A 20 14.53 -3.28 5.23
CA LEU A 20 13.15 -3.60 5.61
C LEU A 20 12.77 -5.03 5.19
N TRP A 21 13.29 -5.50 4.06
CA TRP A 21 13.00 -6.85 3.56
C TRP A 21 13.50 -7.91 4.52
N ARG A 22 12.63 -8.85 4.87
CA ARG A 22 12.90 -9.91 5.82
C ARG A 22 13.21 -11.24 5.16
N THR A 23 12.67 -11.48 3.97
CA THR A 23 12.95 -12.69 3.19
C THR A 23 14.09 -12.51 2.20
N ASP A 24 14.83 -13.60 1.95
CA ASP A 24 15.87 -13.61 0.92
C ASP A 24 15.30 -13.42 -0.49
N LEU A 25 14.05 -13.85 -0.74
CA LEU A 25 13.37 -13.66 -2.04
C LEU A 25 13.30 -12.17 -2.42
N PHE A 26 12.78 -11.34 -1.51
CA PHE A 26 12.68 -9.90 -1.72
C PHE A 26 14.05 -9.23 -1.80
N ARG A 27 14.99 -9.60 -0.92
CA ARG A 27 16.37 -9.07 -0.95
C ARG A 27 17.09 -9.38 -2.25
N ASN A 28 16.98 -10.60 -2.74
CA ASN A 28 17.61 -11.03 -3.99
C ASN A 28 16.98 -10.31 -5.18
N SER A 29 15.65 -10.25 -5.28
CA SER A 29 14.95 -9.51 -6.35
C SER A 29 15.22 -8.00 -6.32
N HIS A 30 15.47 -7.43 -5.13
CA HIS A 30 15.87 -6.03 -4.98
C HIS A 30 17.31 -5.79 -5.49
N ARG A 31 18.24 -6.73 -5.28
CA ARG A 31 19.65 -6.57 -5.71
C ARG A 31 19.91 -7.00 -7.15
N GLU A 32 19.09 -7.90 -7.68
CA GLU A 32 19.22 -8.35 -9.06
C GLU A 32 18.96 -7.19 -10.02
N LYS A 33 19.89 -6.98 -10.95
CA LYS A 33 19.71 -6.00 -12.02
C LYS A 33 18.49 -6.40 -12.85
N ASP A 34 17.57 -5.46 -13.05
CA ASP A 34 16.29 -5.69 -13.72
C ASP A 34 15.33 -6.66 -12.97
N GLY A 35 15.65 -6.99 -11.71
CA GLY A 35 14.79 -7.73 -10.81
C GLY A 35 13.44 -7.03 -10.61
N TYR A 36 12.40 -7.84 -10.39
CA TYR A 36 11.04 -7.35 -10.24
C TYR A 36 10.91 -6.28 -9.14
N ILE A 37 11.45 -6.53 -7.94
CA ILE A 37 11.46 -5.56 -6.84
C ILE A 37 12.41 -4.38 -7.16
N ASN A 38 13.58 -4.64 -7.74
CA ASN A 38 14.55 -3.59 -8.08
C ASN A 38 13.95 -2.47 -8.94
N LYS A 39 13.16 -2.82 -9.96
CA LYS A 39 12.51 -1.85 -10.86
C LYS A 39 11.56 -0.92 -10.12
N LEU A 40 10.78 -1.46 -9.18
CA LEU A 40 9.89 -0.64 -8.35
C LEU A 40 10.68 0.28 -7.42
N ILE A 41 11.74 -0.23 -6.79
CA ILE A 41 12.57 0.59 -5.89
C ILE A 41 13.29 1.70 -6.64
N ALA A 42 13.76 1.46 -7.86
CA ALA A 42 14.36 2.49 -8.70
C ALA A 42 13.42 3.71 -8.81
N LYS A 43 12.15 3.49 -9.17
CA LYS A 43 11.11 4.53 -9.24
C LYS A 43 10.77 5.12 -7.86
N PHE A 44 10.59 4.27 -6.85
CA PHE A 44 10.27 4.72 -5.50
C PHE A 44 11.35 5.65 -4.94
N SER A 45 12.62 5.41 -5.24
CA SER A 45 13.78 6.14 -4.74
C SER A 45 14.05 7.49 -5.43
N GLU A 46 13.26 7.87 -6.43
CA GLU A 46 13.44 9.11 -7.20
C GLU A 46 13.22 10.38 -6.37
N VAL A 47 12.52 10.30 -5.24
CA VAL A 47 12.24 11.43 -4.35
C VAL A 47 12.49 11.05 -2.88
N PRO A 48 12.67 12.05 -1.98
CA PRO A 48 12.81 11.79 -0.55
C PRO A 48 11.62 11.02 0.02
N ARG A 49 11.88 10.09 0.94
CA ARG A 49 10.86 9.22 1.56
C ARG A 49 10.87 9.32 3.07
N PHE A 50 9.71 9.09 3.66
CA PHE A 50 9.50 9.23 5.09
C PHE A 50 8.88 7.97 5.66
N PHE A 51 9.42 7.51 6.79
CA PHE A 51 8.91 6.36 7.53
C PHE A 51 8.69 6.75 8.98
N TYR A 52 7.79 6.08 9.69
CA TYR A 52 7.55 6.37 11.10
C TYR A 52 7.14 5.12 11.87
N THR A 53 7.35 5.16 13.18
CA THR A 53 6.79 4.15 14.08
C THR A 53 5.42 4.60 14.57
N MET A 54 4.43 3.71 14.47
CA MET A 54 3.08 3.98 14.96
C MET A 54 3.06 4.23 16.48
N THR A 55 2.16 5.11 16.89
CA THR A 55 1.86 5.51 18.27
C THR A 55 0.43 5.14 18.69
N SER A 56 -0.45 4.88 17.72
CA SER A 56 -1.84 4.52 17.90
C SER A 56 -2.26 3.49 16.85
N GLU A 57 -3.26 2.66 17.17
CA GLU A 57 -3.85 1.74 16.19
C GLU A 57 -4.55 2.45 15.04
N ALA A 58 -5.04 3.68 15.23
CA ALA A 58 -5.70 4.46 14.17
C ALA A 58 -4.77 4.73 12.98
N GLU A 59 -3.45 4.77 13.22
CA GLU A 59 -2.44 4.96 12.17
C GLU A 59 -2.33 3.75 11.23
N ARG A 60 -2.73 2.55 11.70
CA ARG A 60 -2.75 1.33 10.89
C ARG A 60 -3.70 1.46 9.69
N SER A 61 -4.79 2.19 9.83
CA SER A 61 -5.79 2.35 8.76
C SER A 61 -5.72 3.72 8.07
N HIS A 62 -4.82 4.61 8.48
CA HIS A 62 -4.88 6.02 8.07
C HIS A 62 -4.46 6.28 6.60
N PHE A 63 -3.79 5.32 5.95
CA PHE A 63 -3.23 5.44 4.59
C PHE A 63 -2.35 6.69 4.40
N THR A 64 -1.36 6.84 5.28
CA THR A 64 -0.40 7.96 5.28
C THR A 64 0.51 7.97 4.05
N THR A 65 0.63 6.84 3.36
CA THR A 65 1.43 6.67 2.15
C THR A 65 0.98 7.57 1.01
N TRP A 66 -0.32 7.90 0.94
CA TRP A 66 -0.84 8.88 -0.02
C TRP A 66 -0.19 10.26 0.11
N PHE A 67 0.29 10.63 1.30
CA PHE A 67 1.06 11.86 1.52
C PHE A 67 2.52 11.57 1.88
N ASN A 68 3.10 10.53 1.27
CA ASN A 68 4.52 10.20 1.28
C ASN A 68 5.11 9.84 2.65
N VAL A 69 4.31 9.21 3.51
CA VAL A 69 4.77 8.73 4.83
C VAL A 69 4.32 7.29 5.06
N ILE A 70 5.25 6.34 5.20
CA ILE A 70 4.94 4.92 5.35
C ILE A 70 5.08 4.48 6.82
N ALA A 71 4.06 3.79 7.33
CA ALA A 71 4.09 3.25 8.69
C ALA A 71 5.01 2.01 8.76
N LEU A 72 5.92 1.99 9.72
CA LEU A 72 6.67 0.79 10.06
C LEU A 72 5.79 -0.16 10.87
N ARG A 73 5.73 -1.41 10.44
CA ARG A 73 4.98 -2.49 11.09
C ARG A 73 5.88 -3.66 11.48
N PRO A 74 6.76 -3.47 12.49
CA PRO A 74 7.67 -4.54 12.90
C PRO A 74 6.94 -5.76 13.47
N GLU A 75 5.67 -5.62 13.85
CA GLU A 75 4.86 -6.63 14.53
C GLU A 75 4.30 -7.76 13.64
N TYR A 76 4.44 -7.69 12.31
CA TYR A 76 4.08 -8.84 11.46
C TYR A 76 4.94 -10.05 11.85
N GLU A 77 4.29 -11.13 12.25
CA GLU A 77 4.95 -12.38 12.68
C GLU A 77 5.52 -13.16 11.49
N ASN A 78 4.81 -13.14 10.36
CA ASN A 78 5.26 -13.77 9.12
C ASN A 78 6.08 -12.79 8.27
N ASP A 79 7.32 -13.14 8.00
CA ASP A 79 8.27 -12.32 7.25
C ASP A 79 7.83 -12.04 5.80
N ALA A 80 7.25 -13.02 5.11
CA ALA A 80 6.74 -12.82 3.75
C ALA A 80 5.52 -11.88 3.74
N ILE A 81 4.62 -11.98 4.73
CA ILE A 81 3.50 -11.05 4.87
C ILE A 81 4.01 -9.63 5.16
N SER A 82 5.05 -9.49 6.00
CA SER A 82 5.71 -8.20 6.24
C SER A 82 6.29 -7.61 4.96
N ASP A 83 6.94 -8.41 4.12
CA ASP A 83 7.49 -7.95 2.85
C ASP A 83 6.38 -7.55 1.86
N LEU A 84 5.30 -8.32 1.77
CA LEU A 84 4.14 -8.00 0.93
C LEU A 84 3.46 -6.69 1.36
N TYR A 85 3.39 -6.42 2.67
CA TYR A 85 2.90 -5.15 3.20
C TYR A 85 3.73 -3.97 2.68
N TYR A 86 5.06 -4.02 2.82
CA TYR A 86 5.90 -2.92 2.35
C TYR A 86 5.90 -2.81 0.82
N LEU A 87 5.81 -3.91 0.08
CA LEU A 87 5.63 -3.88 -1.37
C LEU A 87 4.36 -3.10 -1.76
N HIS A 88 3.25 -3.35 -1.07
CA HIS A 88 1.99 -2.67 -1.29
C HIS A 88 2.10 -1.15 -1.08
N GLU A 89 2.63 -0.73 0.08
CA GLU A 89 2.82 0.70 0.41
C GLU A 89 3.81 1.39 -0.54
N ILE A 90 4.91 0.73 -0.87
CA ILE A 90 5.89 1.26 -1.82
C ILE A 90 5.27 1.40 -3.22
N THR A 91 4.41 0.47 -3.63
CA THR A 91 3.70 0.55 -4.91
C THR A 91 2.82 1.79 -4.95
N HIS A 92 2.00 2.04 -3.92
CA HIS A 92 1.21 3.27 -3.82
C HIS A 92 2.08 4.52 -3.99
N ALA A 93 3.14 4.65 -3.19
CA ALA A 93 3.99 5.83 -3.19
C ALA A 93 4.80 6.03 -4.47
N ALA A 94 5.10 4.94 -5.20
CA ALA A 94 5.82 4.99 -6.47
C ALA A 94 4.90 5.28 -7.67
N THR A 95 3.60 4.96 -7.60
CA THR A 95 2.70 5.04 -8.76
C THR A 95 1.59 6.08 -8.63
N MET A 96 1.36 6.62 -7.42
CA MET A 96 0.42 7.72 -7.21
C MET A 96 0.93 9.00 -7.89
N TYR A 97 0.12 9.54 -8.81
CA TYR A 97 0.30 10.90 -9.32
C TYR A 97 -0.63 11.87 -8.60
N PHE A 98 -0.28 13.16 -8.60
CA PHE A 98 -1.05 14.19 -7.90
C PHE A 98 -1.57 15.26 -8.86
N ASP A 99 -2.85 15.61 -8.72
CA ASP A 99 -3.52 16.63 -9.52
C ASP A 99 -4.64 17.29 -8.71
N PRO A 100 -4.42 18.51 -8.18
CA PRO A 100 -5.42 19.21 -7.38
C PRO A 100 -6.58 19.78 -8.20
N THR A 101 -6.52 19.72 -9.54
CA THR A 101 -7.54 20.26 -10.45
C THR A 101 -8.68 19.29 -10.73
N LEU A 102 -8.52 18.02 -10.35
CA LEU A 102 -9.53 16.98 -10.58
C LEU A 102 -10.89 17.31 -9.95
N SER A 103 -11.93 16.70 -10.51
CA SER A 103 -13.20 16.56 -9.80
C SER A 103 -13.04 15.55 -8.65
N TRP A 104 -13.92 15.62 -7.63
CA TRP A 104 -13.90 14.61 -6.57
C TRP A 104 -14.10 13.18 -7.14
N GLN A 105 -14.93 13.04 -8.18
CA GLN A 105 -15.17 11.74 -8.82
C GLN A 105 -13.92 11.21 -9.53
N ASP A 106 -13.15 12.06 -10.19
CA ASP A 106 -11.93 11.65 -10.89
C ASP A 106 -10.80 11.36 -9.90
N TRP A 107 -10.68 12.15 -8.83
CA TRP A 107 -9.79 11.85 -7.71
C TRP A 107 -10.14 10.51 -7.05
N TYR A 108 -11.43 10.27 -6.78
CA TYR A 108 -11.90 8.98 -6.27
C TYR A 108 -11.53 7.83 -7.21
N ARG A 109 -11.79 7.95 -8.53
CA ARG A 109 -11.41 6.91 -9.51
C ARG A 109 -9.90 6.68 -9.53
N LYS A 110 -9.10 7.74 -9.46
CA LYS A 110 -7.64 7.68 -9.39
C LYS A 110 -7.17 6.88 -8.17
N THR A 111 -7.69 7.20 -6.98
CA THR A 111 -7.32 6.50 -5.74
C THR A 111 -7.74 5.03 -5.78
N MET A 112 -8.92 4.69 -6.31
CA MET A 112 -9.33 3.29 -6.50
C MET A 112 -8.44 2.55 -7.50
N GLN A 113 -7.99 3.22 -8.56
CA GLN A 113 -7.08 2.63 -9.54
C GLN A 113 -5.69 2.37 -8.94
N ASN A 114 -5.17 3.30 -8.15
CA ASN A 114 -3.89 3.12 -7.45
C ASN A 114 -3.95 1.99 -6.41
N GLU A 115 -5.06 1.87 -5.68
CA GLU A 115 -5.32 0.73 -4.80
C GLU A 115 -5.39 -0.61 -5.54
N MET A 116 -6.11 -0.65 -6.67
CA MET A 116 -6.17 -1.84 -7.51
C MET A 116 -4.77 -2.27 -8.00
N GLU A 117 -3.93 -1.30 -8.37
CA GLU A 117 -2.55 -1.53 -8.80
C GLU A 117 -1.68 -2.07 -7.64
N ALA A 118 -1.71 -1.42 -6.47
CA ALA A 118 -0.97 -1.88 -5.29
C ALA A 118 -1.41 -3.26 -4.82
N SER A 119 -2.73 -3.52 -4.79
CA SER A 119 -3.33 -4.83 -4.53
C SER A 119 -2.84 -5.88 -5.53
N LEU A 120 -2.88 -5.60 -6.83
CA LEU A 120 -2.42 -6.56 -7.84
C LEU A 120 -0.92 -6.84 -7.74
N GLU A 121 -0.09 -5.82 -7.52
CA GLU A 121 1.35 -6.02 -7.39
C GLU A 121 1.69 -6.87 -6.16
N SER A 122 1.12 -6.56 -5.00
CA SER A 122 1.43 -7.23 -3.74
C SER A 122 0.67 -8.54 -3.49
N GLU A 123 -0.54 -8.71 -4.02
CA GLU A 123 -1.39 -9.89 -3.75
C GLU A 123 -1.47 -10.87 -4.93
N ALA A 124 -0.97 -10.49 -6.11
CA ALA A 124 -1.01 -11.34 -7.30
C ALA A 124 0.35 -11.45 -8.00
N PHE A 125 0.90 -10.34 -8.49
CA PHE A 125 2.07 -10.36 -9.38
C PHE A 125 3.34 -10.78 -8.65
N ALA A 126 3.54 -10.35 -7.40
CA ALA A 126 4.66 -10.78 -6.57
C ALA A 126 4.79 -12.31 -6.46
N TYR A 127 3.67 -13.04 -6.34
CA TYR A 127 3.69 -14.50 -6.25
C TYR A 127 4.16 -15.19 -7.54
N LEU A 128 3.95 -14.55 -8.69
CA LEU A 128 4.35 -15.05 -10.01
C LEU A 128 5.79 -14.65 -10.36
N GLU A 129 6.26 -13.52 -9.83
CA GLU A 129 7.60 -12.98 -10.08
C GLU A 129 8.64 -13.42 -9.04
N LEU A 130 8.20 -13.91 -7.87
CA LEU A 130 9.05 -14.40 -6.78
C LEU A 130 8.75 -15.87 -6.47
N PRO A 131 9.35 -16.83 -7.22
CA PRO A 131 9.13 -18.25 -7.00
C PRO A 131 9.38 -18.67 -5.55
N GLY A 132 8.42 -19.40 -4.98
CA GLY A 132 8.48 -19.85 -3.59
C GLY A 132 7.79 -18.93 -2.57
N LEU A 133 7.48 -17.68 -2.92
CA LEU A 133 6.81 -16.73 -2.03
C LEU A 133 5.47 -17.27 -1.51
N ARG A 134 4.70 -17.95 -2.37
CA ARG A 134 3.40 -18.52 -1.99
C ARG A 134 3.49 -19.53 -0.85
N LYS A 135 4.58 -20.29 -0.75
CA LYS A 135 4.83 -21.28 0.32
C LYS A 135 5.23 -20.62 1.64
N LEU A 136 5.63 -19.34 1.62
CA LEU A 136 6.08 -18.60 2.80
C LEU A 136 5.01 -17.69 3.39
N SER A 137 3.94 -17.36 2.65
CA SER A 137 2.96 -16.34 3.06
C SER A 137 1.80 -16.89 3.89
N PHE A 138 0.80 -17.49 3.25
CA PHE A 138 -0.47 -17.88 3.86
C PHE A 138 -0.67 -19.39 3.80
N ASP A 139 -1.17 -20.00 4.88
CA ASP A 139 -1.44 -21.46 4.90
C ASP A 139 -2.78 -21.84 4.25
N HIS A 140 -3.64 -20.87 3.99
CA HIS A 140 -4.95 -21.05 3.35
C HIS A 140 -4.92 -20.63 1.87
N GLU A 141 -5.94 -21.04 1.11
CA GLU A 141 -6.13 -20.62 -0.29
C GLU A 141 -6.29 -19.10 -0.39
N ILE A 142 -5.58 -18.48 -1.34
CA ILE A 142 -5.76 -17.07 -1.71
C ILE A 142 -6.38 -16.94 -3.09
N TRP A 143 -6.93 -15.77 -3.39
CA TRP A 143 -7.61 -15.49 -4.66
C TRP A 143 -6.80 -15.90 -5.91
N LEU A 144 -5.48 -15.67 -5.90
CA LEU A 144 -4.60 -16.00 -7.01
C LEU A 144 -4.52 -17.51 -7.31
N ASP A 145 -4.68 -18.37 -6.30
CA ASP A 145 -4.53 -19.84 -6.44
C ASP A 145 -5.51 -20.44 -7.46
N ARG A 146 -6.58 -19.73 -7.79
CA ARG A 146 -7.59 -20.15 -8.78
C ARG A 146 -7.12 -20.03 -10.22
N PHE A 147 -6.11 -19.19 -10.45
CA PHE A 147 -5.49 -18.98 -11.76
C PHE A 147 -4.25 -19.86 -11.94
N TRP A 148 -4.06 -20.79 -11.01
CA TRP A 148 -2.81 -21.49 -10.74
C TRP A 148 -2.93 -22.97 -11.12
N THR A 149 -2.34 -23.39 -12.25
CA THR A 149 -2.26 -24.83 -12.61
C THR A 149 -0.87 -25.46 -12.39
N ASP A 150 0.22 -24.68 -12.52
CA ASP A 150 1.57 -25.08 -12.12
C ASP A 150 2.44 -23.85 -11.76
N PRO A 151 2.82 -23.65 -10.47
CA PRO A 151 3.61 -22.50 -9.98
C PRO A 151 4.94 -22.28 -10.63
N GLU A 152 5.64 -23.37 -10.91
CA GLU A 152 7.04 -23.30 -11.30
C GLU A 152 7.17 -23.01 -12.81
N CYS A 153 6.04 -23.08 -13.53
CA CYS A 153 5.94 -22.85 -14.96
C CYS A 153 5.19 -21.56 -15.34
N LEU A 154 4.61 -20.84 -14.37
CA LEU A 154 3.83 -19.63 -14.63
C LEU A 154 4.73 -18.38 -14.63
N THR A 155 5.09 -17.92 -15.83
CA THR A 155 5.70 -16.59 -16.01
C THR A 155 4.62 -15.52 -16.18
N LEU A 156 4.80 -14.37 -15.55
CA LEU A 156 3.87 -13.25 -15.66
C LEU A 156 3.97 -12.57 -17.04
N THR A 157 3.11 -12.99 -17.97
CA THR A 157 3.00 -12.38 -19.30
C THR A 157 2.05 -11.19 -19.30
N ALA A 158 2.14 -10.31 -20.31
CA ALA A 158 1.19 -9.20 -20.49
C ALA A 158 -0.28 -9.68 -20.55
N MET A 159 -0.54 -10.78 -21.27
CA MET A 159 -1.87 -11.39 -21.35
C MET A 159 -2.36 -11.89 -19.99
N LEU A 160 -1.48 -12.48 -19.17
CA LEU A 160 -1.84 -12.92 -17.83
C LEU A 160 -2.11 -11.72 -16.90
N LYS A 161 -1.30 -10.66 -16.97
CA LYS A 161 -1.54 -9.41 -16.24
C LYS A 161 -2.91 -8.81 -16.56
N GLU A 162 -3.26 -8.73 -17.85
CA GLU A 162 -4.57 -8.24 -18.29
C GLU A 162 -5.72 -9.11 -17.76
N ARG A 163 -5.58 -10.44 -17.83
CA ARG A 163 -6.57 -11.37 -17.30
C ARG A 163 -6.75 -11.23 -15.79
N LEU A 164 -5.67 -11.23 -15.02
CA LEU A 164 -5.74 -11.08 -13.56
C LEU A 164 -6.35 -9.73 -13.18
N THR A 165 -5.99 -8.66 -13.89
CA THR A 165 -6.60 -7.33 -13.69
C THR A 165 -8.10 -7.35 -13.94
N TYR A 166 -8.54 -8.01 -15.03
CA TYR A 166 -9.96 -8.15 -15.36
C TYR A 166 -10.71 -8.94 -14.27
N GLU A 167 -10.17 -10.07 -13.84
CA GLU A 167 -10.81 -10.93 -12.83
C GLU A 167 -10.84 -10.26 -11.46
N ARG A 168 -9.79 -9.51 -11.07
CA ARG A 168 -9.79 -8.75 -9.81
C ARG A 168 -10.84 -7.64 -9.83
N LYS A 169 -11.01 -6.95 -10.96
CA LYS A 169 -12.10 -5.96 -11.16
C LYS A 169 -13.47 -6.62 -11.04
N LYS A 170 -13.65 -7.81 -11.60
CA LYS A 170 -14.89 -8.58 -11.49
C LYS A 170 -15.18 -8.97 -10.03
N ALA A 171 -14.20 -9.52 -9.31
CA ALA A 171 -14.33 -9.85 -7.88
C ALA A 171 -14.69 -8.62 -7.03
N THR A 172 -14.19 -7.44 -7.41
CA THR A 172 -14.51 -6.18 -6.73
C THR A 172 -15.93 -5.70 -6.99
N GLN A 173 -16.43 -5.82 -8.23
CA GLN A 173 -17.70 -5.23 -8.66
C GLN A 173 -18.90 -6.16 -8.53
N SER A 174 -18.66 -7.45 -8.74
CA SER A 174 -19.67 -8.50 -8.82
C SER A 174 -19.12 -9.78 -8.21
N PRO A 175 -18.80 -9.78 -6.90
CA PRO A 175 -18.30 -10.98 -6.22
C PRO A 175 -19.33 -12.11 -6.29
N SER A 176 -18.86 -13.33 -6.43
CA SER A 176 -19.72 -14.50 -6.26
C SER A 176 -20.22 -14.58 -4.81
N ILE A 177 -21.53 -14.79 -4.65
CA ILE A 177 -22.19 -14.78 -3.32
C ILE A 177 -21.70 -15.93 -2.43
N ASP A 178 -21.30 -17.05 -3.03
CA ASP A 178 -20.80 -18.22 -2.30
C ASP A 178 -19.27 -18.21 -2.15
N ASP A 179 -18.62 -17.12 -2.55
CA ASP A 179 -17.17 -17.00 -2.56
C ASP A 179 -16.69 -16.00 -1.51
N PHE A 180 -16.26 -16.53 -0.36
CA PHE A 180 -15.79 -15.70 0.74
C PHE A 180 -14.63 -14.78 0.35
N ILE A 181 -13.67 -15.24 -0.47
CA ILE A 181 -12.49 -14.46 -0.84
C ILE A 181 -12.90 -13.28 -1.73
N GLU A 182 -13.78 -13.50 -2.72
CA GLU A 182 -14.29 -12.39 -3.54
C GLU A 182 -15.14 -11.42 -2.72
N LEU A 183 -15.95 -11.92 -1.78
CA LEU A 183 -16.69 -11.06 -0.85
C LEU A 183 -15.77 -10.19 0.00
N GLN A 184 -14.62 -10.71 0.46
CA GLN A 184 -13.61 -9.89 1.16
C GLN A 184 -13.05 -8.80 0.26
N ILE A 185 -12.68 -9.14 -0.99
CA ILE A 185 -12.17 -8.17 -1.97
C ILE A 185 -13.19 -7.04 -2.19
N ALA A 186 -14.47 -7.39 -2.41
CA ALA A 186 -15.52 -6.40 -2.57
C ALA A 186 -15.74 -5.54 -1.31
N ASN A 187 -15.62 -6.14 -0.12
CA ASN A 187 -15.75 -5.42 1.15
C ASN A 187 -14.59 -4.43 1.37
N TYR A 188 -13.35 -4.79 1.03
CA TYR A 188 -12.23 -3.84 1.06
C TYR A 188 -12.45 -2.68 0.08
N ALA A 189 -12.95 -2.96 -1.13
CA ALA A 189 -13.30 -1.89 -2.07
C ALA A 189 -14.41 -0.98 -1.54
N ALA A 190 -15.41 -1.51 -0.84
CA ALA A 190 -16.43 -0.71 -0.17
C ALA A 190 -15.84 0.19 0.92
N GLN A 191 -14.85 -0.29 1.68
CA GLN A 191 -14.14 0.53 2.66
C GLN A 191 -13.39 1.70 2.01
N ASN A 192 -12.79 1.47 0.84
CA ASN A 192 -12.08 2.52 0.11
C ASN A 192 -13.03 3.65 -0.33
N ILE A 193 -14.29 3.34 -0.62
CA ILE A 193 -15.33 4.36 -0.86
C ILE A 193 -15.56 5.22 0.38
N GLU A 194 -15.71 4.61 1.54
CA GLU A 194 -15.93 5.35 2.78
C GLU A 194 -14.70 6.17 3.18
N TRP A 195 -13.49 5.64 2.96
CA TRP A 195 -12.25 6.41 3.11
C TRP A 195 -12.27 7.67 2.24
N SER A 196 -12.60 7.54 0.95
CA SER A 196 -12.66 8.70 0.05
C SER A 196 -13.73 9.72 0.45
N ARG A 197 -14.82 9.29 1.09
CA ARG A 197 -15.84 10.19 1.64
C ARG A 197 -15.36 10.94 2.87
N ILE A 198 -14.64 10.26 3.78
CA ILE A 198 -14.02 10.89 4.94
C ILE A 198 -13.07 12.01 4.49
N TRP A 199 -12.26 11.74 3.47
CA TRP A 199 -11.29 12.68 2.92
C TRP A 199 -11.87 13.71 1.94
N ALA A 200 -13.18 13.69 1.66
CA ALA A 200 -13.80 14.52 0.63
C ALA A 200 -13.56 16.04 0.79
N LYS A 201 -13.29 16.51 2.01
CA LYS A 201 -12.99 17.91 2.29
C LYS A 201 -11.51 18.28 2.14
N ASN A 202 -10.61 17.35 2.44
CA ASN A 202 -9.18 17.63 2.58
C ASN A 202 -8.34 17.08 1.43
N TRP A 203 -8.92 16.31 0.52
CA TRP A 203 -8.12 15.68 -0.53
C TRP A 203 -7.37 16.68 -1.43
N ARG A 204 -7.97 17.82 -1.79
CA ARG A 204 -7.28 18.84 -2.61
C ARG A 204 -6.09 19.46 -1.91
N LEU A 205 -6.12 19.53 -0.57
CA LEU A 205 -4.99 20.02 0.21
C LEU A 205 -3.81 19.06 0.05
N ILE A 206 -4.05 17.75 0.21
CA ILE A 206 -3.03 16.73 0.02
C ILE A 206 -2.48 16.75 -1.41
N GLU A 207 -3.37 16.77 -2.42
CA GLU A 207 -2.97 16.77 -3.83
C GLU A 207 -2.10 17.97 -4.19
N ARG A 208 -2.44 19.16 -3.69
CA ARG A 208 -1.65 20.38 -3.94
C ARG A 208 -0.29 20.28 -3.27
N HIS A 209 -0.27 19.91 -1.99
CA HIS A 209 0.95 19.78 -1.20
C HIS A 209 1.91 18.76 -1.84
N MET A 210 1.40 17.59 -2.21
CA MET A 210 2.22 16.55 -2.82
C MET A 210 2.73 16.92 -4.21
N LEU A 211 1.93 17.64 -5.01
CA LEU A 211 2.39 18.17 -6.30
C LEU A 211 3.55 19.16 -6.11
N GLU A 212 3.45 20.06 -5.13
CA GLU A 212 4.50 21.02 -4.78
C GLU A 212 5.75 20.31 -4.26
N PHE A 213 5.59 19.34 -3.34
CA PHE A 213 6.67 18.50 -2.85
C PHE A 213 7.43 17.81 -3.99
N LEU A 214 6.73 17.18 -4.94
CA LEU A 214 7.36 16.50 -6.07
C LEU A 214 8.10 17.48 -6.98
N SER A 215 7.48 18.63 -7.28
CA SER A 215 8.13 19.67 -8.09
C SER A 215 9.39 20.22 -7.44
N LEU A 216 9.41 20.38 -6.11
CA LEU A 216 10.60 20.79 -5.38
C LEU A 216 11.63 19.67 -5.33
N ALA A 217 11.23 18.40 -5.12
CA ALA A 217 12.17 17.28 -5.04
C ALA A 217 13.03 17.10 -6.30
N GLU A 218 12.52 17.54 -7.47
CA GLU A 218 13.28 17.54 -8.73
C GLU A 218 14.41 18.59 -8.78
N HIS A 219 14.39 19.62 -7.92
CA HIS A 219 15.27 20.79 -8.03
C HIS A 219 15.98 21.17 -6.73
N ASP A 220 15.30 21.05 -5.59
CA ASP A 220 15.78 21.33 -4.24
C ASP A 220 15.19 20.31 -3.24
N ILE A 221 15.93 19.23 -3.02
CA ILE A 221 15.56 18.14 -2.10
C ILE A 221 15.40 18.66 -0.66
N GLU A 222 16.23 19.61 -0.22
CA GLU A 222 16.20 20.09 1.16
C GLU A 222 14.97 20.96 1.41
N GLU A 223 14.60 21.80 0.44
CA GLU A 223 13.37 22.57 0.50
C GLU A 223 12.13 21.65 0.46
N ALA A 224 12.12 20.63 -0.40
CA ALA A 224 11.04 19.63 -0.44
C ALA A 224 10.87 18.91 0.91
N ILE A 225 11.98 18.51 1.54
CA ILE A 225 11.95 17.89 2.87
C ILE A 225 11.41 18.86 3.91
N CYS A 226 11.89 20.11 3.93
CA CYS A 226 11.39 21.13 4.86
C CYS A 226 9.88 21.34 4.70
N LEU A 227 9.39 21.46 3.46
CA LEU A 227 7.98 21.60 3.14
C LEU A 227 7.17 20.42 3.70
N GLN A 228 7.61 19.18 3.45
CA GLN A 228 6.93 17.99 3.96
C GLN A 228 6.90 17.95 5.49
N LEU A 229 8.02 18.24 6.16
CA LEU A 229 8.09 18.22 7.61
C LEU A 229 7.20 19.28 8.25
N MET A 230 7.15 20.49 7.66
CA MET A 230 6.26 21.55 8.09
C MET A 230 4.79 21.16 7.93
N PHE A 231 4.42 20.60 6.78
CA PHE A 231 3.06 20.14 6.51
C PHE A 231 2.61 19.06 7.50
N LEU A 232 3.45 18.05 7.74
CA LEU A 232 3.15 17.01 8.72
C LEU A 232 3.01 17.62 10.13
N ASN A 233 3.88 18.54 10.52
CA ASN A 233 3.82 19.18 11.84
C ASN A 233 2.59 20.10 12.01
N GLU A 234 2.17 20.80 10.96
CA GLU A 234 0.96 21.63 10.98
C GLU A 234 -0.31 20.78 11.18
N HIS A 235 -0.35 19.59 10.57
CA HIS A 235 -1.51 18.71 10.61
C HIS A 235 -1.45 17.66 11.72
N MET A 236 -0.30 17.48 12.38
CA MET A 236 -0.17 16.75 13.63
C MET A 236 -0.62 17.63 14.80
N LEU A 237 -1.84 17.39 15.29
CA LEU A 237 -2.27 17.96 16.57
C LEU A 237 -1.57 17.23 17.75
N PHE A 238 -1.95 17.57 18.98
CA PHE A 238 -1.40 17.06 20.26
C PHE A 238 -1.12 15.55 20.31
N LEU A 239 -1.86 14.73 19.54
CA LEU A 239 -1.77 13.27 19.54
C LEU A 239 -0.79 12.70 18.50
N ARG A 240 -0.03 13.56 17.81
CA ARG A 240 1.00 13.20 16.82
C ARG A 240 0.49 12.44 15.60
N ILE A 241 -0.81 12.38 15.35
CA ILE A 241 -1.36 11.76 14.13
C ILE A 241 -1.73 12.91 13.18
N PRO A 242 -1.13 13.00 11.97
CA PRO A 242 -1.56 13.99 10.99
C PRO A 242 -3.03 13.72 10.64
N PHE A 243 -3.86 14.75 10.45
CA PHE A 243 -5.28 14.55 10.08
C PHE A 243 -6.02 13.58 11.02
N GLU A 244 -5.83 13.76 12.33
CA GLU A 244 -6.33 12.84 13.36
C GLU A 244 -7.84 12.55 13.24
N LYS A 245 -8.65 13.54 12.86
CA LYS A 245 -10.10 13.37 12.71
C LYS A 245 -10.43 12.36 11.63
N GLU A 246 -9.78 12.45 10.48
CA GLU A 246 -9.91 11.52 9.36
C GLU A 246 -9.37 10.14 9.73
N ALA A 247 -8.21 10.09 10.40
CA ALA A 247 -7.61 8.84 10.88
C ALA A 247 -8.56 8.06 11.80
N ASN A 248 -9.09 8.73 12.83
CA ASN A 248 -10.00 8.11 13.79
C ASN A 248 -11.34 7.74 13.17
N ALA A 249 -11.90 8.59 12.29
CA ALA A 249 -13.16 8.29 11.61
C ALA A 249 -13.06 7.01 10.76
N PHE A 250 -11.95 6.81 10.06
CA PHE A 250 -11.76 5.61 9.27
C PHE A 250 -11.40 4.40 10.13
N TYR A 251 -10.63 4.57 11.19
CA TYR A 251 -10.27 3.50 12.11
C TYR A 251 -11.50 2.83 12.75
N GLU A 252 -12.53 3.58 13.13
CA GLU A 252 -13.77 3.00 13.64
C GLU A 252 -14.48 2.12 12.59
N LEU A 253 -14.57 2.60 11.34
CA LEU A 253 -15.13 1.80 10.23
C LEU A 253 -14.30 0.55 9.95
N TYR A 254 -12.96 0.68 9.97
CA TYR A 254 -12.03 -0.43 9.77
C TYR A 254 -12.23 -1.53 10.82
N LYS A 255 -12.37 -1.15 12.10
CA LYS A 255 -12.67 -2.10 13.20
C LYS A 255 -14.01 -2.78 13.03
N GLU A 256 -15.06 -2.02 12.72
CA GLU A 256 -16.39 -2.57 12.51
C GLU A 256 -16.40 -3.61 11.38
N ASN A 257 -15.72 -3.32 10.28
CA ASN A 257 -15.59 -4.25 9.17
C ASN A 257 -14.74 -5.47 9.53
N GLY A 258 -13.63 -5.28 10.24
CA GLY A 258 -12.82 -6.39 10.76
C GLY A 258 -13.64 -7.32 11.67
N ALA A 259 -14.54 -6.77 12.49
CA ALA A 259 -15.42 -7.57 13.34
C ALA A 259 -16.53 -8.30 12.56
N LYS A 260 -17.07 -7.69 11.50
CA LYS A 260 -18.17 -8.24 10.69
C LYS A 260 -17.71 -9.24 9.62
N PHE A 261 -16.51 -9.05 9.09
CA PHE A 261 -16.04 -9.72 7.88
C PHE A 261 -14.62 -10.28 8.01
N GLY A 262 -13.86 -9.96 9.07
CA GLY A 262 -12.46 -10.39 9.17
C GLY A 262 -12.27 -11.91 9.22
N ASN A 263 -11.03 -12.35 8.95
CA ASN A 263 -10.63 -13.76 8.87
C ASN A 263 -10.87 -14.58 10.16
N LYS A 264 -11.18 -13.92 11.28
CA LYS A 264 -11.68 -14.58 12.50
C LYS A 264 -13.00 -15.35 12.30
N ILE A 265 -13.67 -15.17 11.17
CA ILE A 265 -14.84 -15.95 10.76
C ILE A 265 -14.44 -17.30 10.15
N ILE A 266 -13.22 -17.41 9.61
CA ILE A 266 -12.67 -18.67 9.08
C ILE A 266 -11.98 -19.49 10.18
N GLU A 267 -11.41 -18.82 11.17
CA GLU A 267 -10.80 -19.43 12.34
C GLU A 267 -11.89 -19.80 13.37
N GLY A 268 -12.30 -21.07 13.37
CA GLY A 268 -13.14 -21.63 14.44
C GLY A 268 -12.52 -21.41 15.82
N PRO A 269 -13.27 -21.61 16.92
CA PRO A 269 -12.94 -21.12 18.27
C PRO A 269 -11.68 -21.71 18.95
N ASN A 270 -10.79 -22.40 18.24
CA ASN A 270 -9.55 -22.97 18.79
C ASN A 270 -8.40 -22.95 17.76
N SER A 271 -8.00 -21.77 17.28
CA SER A 271 -6.68 -21.54 16.66
C SER A 271 -5.94 -20.47 17.43
#